data_AF-A0A078M8E7-F1
#
_entry.id   AF-A0A078M8E7-F1
#
_cell.length_a   1.000
_cell.length_b   1.000
_cell.length_c   1.000
_cell.angle_alpha   90.00
_cell.angle_beta   90.00
_cell.angle_gamma   90.00
#
_symmetry.space_group_name_H-M   'P 1'
#
loop_
_entity.id
_entity.type
_entity.pdbx_description
1 polymer ?
#
loop_
_entity_poly.entity_id
_entity_poly.type
_entity_poly.pdbx_seq_one_letter_code
_entity_poly.pdbx_strand_id
1 'polypeptide(L)'
;MLTAFLHGFILSAGLILPPGAQNVFLINQGANHKNFIHALPAVIAAGLSDTLLIVLSVAGVSLIILSVPALQLGMYIIGFIFLTYMSISLWFTKAETA
;
A
#
# COMPACT_ATOMS: atom_id res chain seq x y z
N MET A 1 25.12 3.42 14.52
CA MET A 1 24.74 2.12 13.90
C MET A 1 23.37 1.65 14.39
N LEU A 2 23.14 1.56 15.71
CA LEU A 2 21.83 1.17 16.27
C LEU A 2 20.65 2.06 15.79
N THR A 3 20.87 3.38 15.68
CA THR A 3 19.88 4.33 15.17
C THR A 3 19.47 4.06 13.72
N ALA A 4 20.42 3.77 12.83
CA ALA A 4 20.13 3.43 11.43
C ALA A 4 19.43 2.07 11.31
N PHE A 5 19.82 1.10 12.15
CA PHE A 5 19.15 -0.19 12.24
C PHE A 5 17.68 -0.04 12.69
N LEU A 6 17.42 0.72 13.76
CA LEU A 6 16.07 0.96 14.25
C LEU A 6 15.19 1.69 13.23
N HIS A 7 15.73 2.72 12.54
CA HIS A 7 14.99 3.39 11.47
C HIS A 7 14.66 2.44 10.32
N GLY A 8 15.63 1.64 9.86
CA GLY A 8 15.39 0.64 8.81
C GLY A 8 14.37 -0.42 9.22
N PHE A 9 14.46 -0.90 10.46
CA PHE A 9 13.53 -1.88 11.02
C PHE A 9 12.11 -1.33 11.09
N ILE A 10 11.90 -0.15 11.70
CA ILE A 10 10.59 0.49 11.82
C ILE A 10 10.01 0.82 10.44
N LEU A 11 10.84 1.30 9.51
CA LEU A 11 10.41 1.60 8.14
C LEU A 11 9.95 0.34 7.40
N SER A 12 10.74 -0.74 7.48
CA SER A 12 10.40 -2.02 6.85
C SER A 12 9.13 -2.64 7.46
N ALA A 13 8.97 -2.55 8.78
CA ALA A 13 7.77 -2.99 9.48
C ALA A 13 6.55 -2.16 9.03
N GLY A 14 6.66 -0.84 8.96
CA GLY A 14 5.58 0.03 8.51
C GLY A 14 5.15 -0.20 7.05
N LEU A 15 6.07 -0.60 6.18
CA LEU A 15 5.78 -0.87 4.75
C LEU A 15 5.13 -2.23 4.50
N ILE A 16 5.30 -3.21 5.39
CA ILE A 16 4.85 -4.59 5.19
C ILE A 16 3.66 -4.95 6.10
N LEU A 17 3.63 -4.43 7.33
CA LEU A 17 2.69 -4.86 8.37
C LEU A 17 1.21 -4.52 8.10
N PRO A 18 0.86 -3.43 7.39
CA PRO A 18 -0.47 -3.23 6.84
C PRO A 18 -0.48 -3.73 5.39
N PRO A 19 -0.77 -5.02 5.12
CA PRO A 19 -0.99 -5.45 3.75
C PRO A 19 -2.24 -4.72 3.25
N GLY A 20 -2.09 -3.90 2.21
CA GLY A 20 -3.22 -3.22 1.57
C GLY A 20 -4.24 -4.25 1.04
N ALA A 21 -5.48 -3.81 0.80
CA ALA A 21 -6.54 -4.69 0.29
C ALA A 21 -6.14 -5.44 -1.00
N GLN A 22 -5.34 -4.79 -1.86
CA GLN A 22 -4.78 -5.40 -3.07
C GLN A 22 -3.80 -6.54 -2.76
N ASN A 23 -2.93 -6.37 -1.76
CA ASN A 23 -1.97 -7.38 -1.33
C ASN A 23 -2.64 -8.54 -0.58
N VAL A 24 -3.63 -8.26 0.28
CA VAL A 24 -4.41 -9.29 0.98
C VAL A 24 -5.23 -10.12 0.00
N PHE A 25 -5.86 -9.48 -0.99
CA PHE A 25 -6.57 -10.19 -2.05
C PHE A 25 -5.64 -11.13 -2.82
N LEU A 26 -4.44 -10.66 -3.15
CA LEU A 26 -3.45 -11.48 -3.84
C LEU A 26 -2.96 -12.66 -3.00
N ILE A 27 -2.72 -12.45 -1.71
CA ILE A 27 -2.35 -13.51 -0.75
C ILE A 27 -3.49 -14.53 -0.64
N ASN A 28 -4.74 -14.08 -0.55
CA ASN A 28 -5.91 -14.97 -0.50
C ASN A 28 -6.06 -15.77 -1.80
N GLN A 29 -5.88 -15.15 -2.97
CA GLN A 29 -5.91 -15.87 -4.25
C GLN A 29 -4.74 -16.85 -4.41
N GLY A 30 -3.58 -16.54 -3.82
CA GLY A 30 -2.43 -17.45 -3.77
C GLY A 30 -2.58 -18.60 -2.78
N ALA A 31 -3.23 -18.36 -1.64
CA ALA A 31 -3.43 -19.36 -0.59
C ALA A 31 -4.61 -20.31 -0.87
N ASN A 32 -5.69 -19.79 -1.47
CA ASN A 32 -6.94 -20.54 -1.67
C ASN A 32 -6.98 -21.30 -3.00
N HIS A 33 -6.02 -21.07 -3.91
CA HIS A 33 -5.92 -21.78 -5.19
C HIS A 33 -4.64 -22.63 -5.25
N LYS A 34 -4.81 -23.95 -5.23
CA LYS A 34 -3.72 -24.95 -5.28
C LYS A 34 -2.91 -24.89 -6.59
N ASN A 35 -3.48 -24.32 -7.65
CA ASN A 35 -2.87 -24.21 -8.98
C ASN A 35 -2.52 -22.76 -9.30
N PHE A 36 -1.23 -22.48 -9.50
CA PHE A 36 -0.66 -21.16 -9.84
C PHE A 36 -1.35 -20.47 -11.02
N ILE A 37 -1.93 -21.25 -11.92
CA ILE A 37 -2.64 -20.79 -13.13
C ILE A 37 -3.88 -19.95 -12.79
N HIS A 38 -4.56 -20.20 -11.67
CA HIS A 38 -5.75 -19.43 -11.27
C HIS A 38 -5.41 -18.15 -10.49
N ALA A 39 -4.22 -18.08 -9.90
CA ALA A 39 -3.71 -16.86 -9.27
C ALA A 39 -3.10 -15.89 -10.31
N LEU A 40 -2.63 -16.39 -11.45
CA LEU A 40 -1.95 -15.63 -12.50
C LEU A 40 -2.75 -14.40 -13.00
N PRO A 41 -4.05 -14.50 -13.31
CA PRO A 41 -4.83 -13.36 -13.81
C PRO A 41 -4.93 -12.24 -12.78
N ALA A 42 -5.08 -12.59 -11.49
CA ALA A 42 -5.14 -11.62 -10.40
C ALA A 42 -3.78 -10.92 -10.21
N VAL A 43 -2.68 -11.66 -10.29
CA VAL A 43 -1.31 -11.10 -10.23
C VAL A 43 -1.07 -10.14 -11.39
N ILE A 44 -1.41 -10.53 -12.61
CA ILE A 44 -1.20 -9.70 -13.80
C ILE A 44 -2.05 -8.44 -13.73
N ALA A 45 -3.33 -8.56 -13.34
CA ALA A 45 -4.22 -7.40 -13.20
C ALA A 45 -3.73 -6.42 -12.11
N ALA A 46 -3.32 -6.94 -10.95
CA ALA A 46 -2.77 -6.12 -9.86
C ALA A 46 -1.45 -5.44 -10.29
N GLY A 47 -0.51 -6.19 -10.85
CA GLY A 47 0.78 -5.65 -11.30
C GLY A 47 0.63 -4.62 -12.43
N LEU A 48 -0.29 -4.85 -13.37
CA LEU A 48 -0.56 -3.89 -14.46
C LEU A 48 -1.15 -2.60 -13.91
N SER A 49 -2.11 -2.70 -12.99
CA SER A 49 -2.73 -1.55 -12.34
C SER A 49 -1.70 -0.71 -11.59
N ASP A 50 -0.83 -1.34 -10.79
CA ASP A 50 0.19 -0.64 -10.02
C ASP A 50 1.23 0.02 -10.94
N THR A 51 1.65 -0.68 -12.00
CA THR A 51 2.58 -0.12 -12.98
C THR A 51 1.98 1.11 -13.68
N LEU A 52 0.71 1.04 -14.09
CA LEU A 52 0.01 2.16 -14.71
C LEU A 52 -0.13 3.36 -13.75
N LEU A 53 -0.53 3.11 -12.50
CA LEU A 53 -0.71 4.17 -11.50
C LEU A 53 0.62 4.85 -11.15
N ILE A 54 1.72 4.09 -11.05
CA ILE A 54 3.07 4.62 -10.82
C ILE A 54 3.50 5.47 -12.02
N VAL A 55 3.35 4.96 -13.25
CA VAL A 55 3.74 5.68 -14.47
C VAL A 55 2.95 6.98 -14.62
N LEU A 56 1.63 6.95 -14.45
CA LEU A 56 0.79 8.15 -14.52
C LEU A 56 1.13 9.16 -13.41
N SER A 57 1.42 8.68 -12.20
CA SER A 57 1.81 9.56 -11.09
C SER A 57 3.13 10.26 -11.35
N VAL A 58 4.15 9.54 -11.83
CA VAL A 58 5.48 10.12 -12.09
C VAL A 58 5.48 11.00 -13.34
N ALA A 59 4.81 10.59 -14.41
CA ALA A 59 4.82 11.31 -15.69
C ALA A 59 3.94 12.58 -15.68
N GLY A 60 2.86 12.61 -14.89
CA GLY A 60 1.91 13.72 -14.88
C GLY A 60 1.78 14.40 -13.51
N VAL A 61 1.30 13.63 -12.53
CA VAL A 61 0.84 14.19 -11.25
C VAL A 61 1.98 14.84 -10.44
N SER A 62 3.20 14.28 -10.51
CA SER A 62 4.38 14.81 -9.80
C SER A 62 4.70 16.27 -10.16
N LEU A 63 4.54 16.67 -11.43
CA LEU A 63 4.77 18.05 -11.88
C LEU A 63 3.69 19.03 -11.37
N ILE A 64 2.44 18.55 -11.27
CA ILE A 64 1.30 19.34 -10.79
C ILE A 64 1.42 19.60 -9.28
N ILE A 65 1.83 18.58 -8.51
CA ILE A 65 2.04 18.69 -7.06
C ILE A 65 3.13 19.74 -6.75
N LEU A 66 4.22 19.76 -7.52
CA LEU A 66 5.32 20.72 -7.31
C LEU A 66 4.92 22.17 -7.60
N SER A 67 3.93 22.36 -8.48
CA SER A 67 3.46 23.69 -8.92
C SER A 67 2.42 24.29 -7.99
N VAL A 68 1.69 23.46 -7.21
CA VAL A 68 0.58 23.90 -6.35
C VAL A 68 0.82 23.45 -4.90
N PRO A 69 1.40 24.31 -4.04
CA PRO A 69 1.72 23.96 -2.65
C PRO A 69 0.50 23.53 -1.83
N ALA A 70 -0.68 24.10 -2.14
CA ALA A 70 -1.94 23.73 -1.49
C ALA A 70 -2.37 22.29 -1.78
N LEU A 71 -2.09 21.78 -2.99
CA LEU A 71 -2.39 20.40 -3.37
C LEU A 71 -1.49 19.43 -2.62
N GLN A 72 -0.20 19.75 -2.51
CA GLN A 72 0.76 18.97 -1.73
C GLN A 72 0.35 18.89 -0.25
N LEU A 73 -0.03 20.02 0.35
CA LEU A 73 -0.52 20.05 1.73
C LEU A 73 -1.81 19.23 1.90
N GLY A 74 -2.75 19.34 0.96
CA GLY A 74 -3.96 18.54 0.94
C GLY A 74 -3.68 17.04 0.90
N MET A 75 -2.76 16.60 0.04
CA MET A 75 -2.33 15.20 -0.04
C MET A 75 -1.71 14.70 1.28
N TYR A 76 -0.89 15.52 1.94
CA TYR A 76 -0.32 15.16 3.24
C TYR A 76 -1.38 15.04 4.33
N ILE A 77 -2.33 15.98 4.40
CA ILE A 77 -3.42 15.92 5.38
C ILE A 77 -4.30 14.69 5.13
N ILE A 78 -4.70 14.45 3.88
CA ILE A 78 -5.50 13.28 3.50
C ILE A 78 -4.75 11.99 3.83
N GLY A 79 -3.47 11.89 3.45
CA GLY A 79 -2.63 10.73 3.73
C GLY A 79 -2.46 10.48 5.23
N PHE A 80 -2.27 11.54 6.02
CA PHE A 80 -2.17 11.45 7.49
C PHE A 80 -3.47 10.94 8.12
N ILE A 81 -4.62 11.49 7.72
CA ILE A 81 -5.94 11.06 8.20
C ILE A 81 -6.18 9.59 7.81
N PHE A 82 -5.90 9.24 6.55
CA PHE A 82 -6.07 7.89 6.04
C PHE A 82 -5.21 6.86 6.79
N LEU A 83 -3.91 7.14 6.99
CA LEU A 83 -3.02 6.24 7.72
C LEU A 83 -3.40 6.11 9.19
N THR A 84 -3.81 7.21 9.83
CA THR A 84 -4.29 7.20 11.22
C THR A 84 -5.55 6.35 11.35
N TYR A 85 -6.51 6.55 10.43
CA TYR A 85 -7.72 5.74 10.36
C TYR A 85 -7.43 4.26 10.14
N MET A 86 -6.56 3.93 9.17
CA MET A 86 -6.16 2.54 8.91
C MET A 86 -5.48 1.90 10.12
N SER A 87 -4.58 2.62 10.79
CA SER A 87 -3.89 2.14 11.98
C SER A 87 -4.85 1.84 13.13
N ILE A 88 -5.80 2.75 13.38
CA ILE A 88 -6.86 2.59 14.37
C ILE A 88 -7.77 1.40 13.98
N SER A 89 -8.24 1.36 12.74
CA SER A 89 -9.12 0.30 12.24
C SER A 89 -8.47 -1.07 12.38
N LEU A 90 -7.17 -1.21 12.07
CA LEU A 90 -6.42 -2.47 12.25
C LEU A 90 -6.31 -2.89 13.71
N TRP A 91 -6.15 -1.96 14.66
CA TRP A 91 -6.10 -2.28 16.09
C TRP A 91 -7.47 -2.67 16.68
N PHE A 92 -8.55 -2.08 16.17
CA PHE A 92 -9.91 -2.38 16.64
C PHE A 92 -10.60 -3.50 15.85
N THR A 93 -10.06 -3.92 14.72
CA THR A 93 -10.55 -5.10 14.01
C THR A 93 -10.14 -6.35 14.78
N LYS A 94 -11.11 -6.99 15.42
CA LYS A 94 -10.96 -8.30 16.04
C LYS A 94 -10.54 -9.27 14.93
N ALA A 95 -9.46 -10.03 15.15
CA ALA A 95 -9.02 -11.05 14.20
C ALA A 95 -10.19 -11.98 13.90
N GLU A 96 -10.78 -11.83 12.71
CA GLU A 96 -11.79 -12.76 12.24
C GLU A 96 -11.05 -14.08 12.05
N THR A 97 -11.33 -15.01 12.95
CA THR A 97 -10.84 -16.39 12.91
C THR A 97 -11.22 -16.98 11.56
N ALA A 98 -10.22 -17.12 10.69
CA ALA A 98 -10.25 -18.02 9.54
C ALA A 98 -10.36 -19.47 10.02
#